data_AF-A0A2G8K062-F1
#
_entry.id   AF-A0A2G8K062-F1
#
_cell.length_a   1.000
_cell.length_b   1.000
_cell.length_c   1.000
_cell.angle_alpha   90.00
_cell.angle_beta   90.00
_cell.angle_gamma   90.00
#
_symmetry.space_group_name_H-M   'P 1'
#
loop_
_entity.id
_entity.type
_entity.pdbx_description
1 polymer ?
#
loop_
_entity_poly.entity_id
_entity_poly.type
_entity_poly.pdbx_seq_one_letter_code
_entity_poly.pdbx_strand_id
1 'polypeptide(L)'
;MEHKLEPKQLSEEKLPDGKGNSLLSIHSDIKSSVHILDDENNKRKEEQELLEKVEKLLLGKVKEDDKAAIFQLGQFYFESERYEEAKYQFEKIKDSDFQAQFQLGIIFYDGLGTKADPKRGFEYMLNIANSTNPRAHHLLPFARYNVGRAFFEGFGVKQSDAEAERWWLLAADDGNPKGSIKAQTALGMYYSREDSLNLKQAFFWHSEATGNGSLESQGALGVMYQTGQGVRRDFDSAFECLKEASERGNVYAMGHLVGHFYGTKMYTKAAELALRLTLLENIEEIKDATDCLPIFISKGIAMGCFYYARCLHIGQGVKKDKDLAQTYYSKAFQFDGTVTQRLQDMVTHGVI
;
A
#
# COMPACT_ATOMS: atom_id res chain seq x y z
N MET A 1 -6.22 1.80 21.25
CA MET A 1 -6.72 2.96 20.48
C MET A 1 -7.42 2.38 19.26
N GLU A 2 -8.69 2.73 19.01
CA GLU A 2 -9.41 2.29 17.81
C GLU A 2 -8.64 2.77 16.58
N HIS A 3 -8.02 1.84 15.86
CA HIS A 3 -7.16 2.14 14.72
C HIS A 3 -8.01 2.27 13.46
N LYS A 4 -8.42 3.49 13.15
CA LYS A 4 -8.82 3.83 11.78
C LYS A 4 -7.55 3.79 10.93
N LEU A 5 -7.57 3.00 9.85
CA LEU A 5 -6.60 3.18 8.78
C LEU A 5 -6.69 4.64 8.33
N GLU A 6 -5.55 5.32 8.17
CA GLU A 6 -5.60 6.66 7.57
C GLU A 6 -6.24 6.55 6.18
N PRO A 7 -7.15 7.48 5.82
CA PRO A 7 -7.91 7.36 4.59
C PRO A 7 -6.95 7.44 3.40
N LYS A 8 -6.63 6.27 2.83
CA LYS A 8 -5.91 6.15 1.58
C LYS A 8 -6.76 6.77 0.47
N GLN A 9 -6.19 7.68 -0.32
CA GLN A 9 -6.84 8.10 -1.56
C GLN A 9 -6.95 6.88 -2.48
N LEU A 10 -8.16 6.56 -2.92
CA LEU A 10 -8.38 5.48 -3.88
C LEU A 10 -7.73 5.74 -5.24
N SER A 11 -7.46 7.00 -5.57
CA SER A 11 -6.81 7.50 -6.78
C SER A 11 -5.42 6.94 -7.00
N GLU A 12 -4.71 6.64 -5.92
CA GLU A 12 -3.39 6.01 -5.92
C GLU A 12 -3.45 4.55 -6.41
N GLU A 13 -4.66 3.95 -6.44
CA GLU A 13 -4.86 2.62 -6.97
C GLU A 13 -5.11 2.65 -8.47
N LYS A 14 -4.19 2.08 -9.24
CA LYS A 14 -4.41 1.87 -10.68
C LYS A 14 -5.65 1.02 -10.89
N LEU A 15 -6.42 1.38 -11.92
CA LEU A 15 -7.52 0.55 -12.37
C LEU A 15 -6.99 -0.86 -12.70
N PRO A 16 -7.66 -1.93 -12.24
CA PRO A 16 -7.24 -3.29 -12.56
C PRO A 16 -7.27 -3.52 -14.07
N ASP A 17 -6.21 -4.14 -14.60
CA ASP A 17 -6.10 -4.44 -16.03
C ASP A 17 -7.25 -5.35 -16.49
N GLY A 18 -8.26 -4.76 -17.14
CA GLY A 18 -9.12 -5.46 -18.08
C GLY A 18 -8.28 -5.84 -19.30
N LYS A 19 -8.48 -7.03 -19.87
CA LYS A 19 -7.74 -7.44 -21.08
C LYS A 19 -7.82 -6.34 -22.16
N GLY A 20 -6.70 -5.64 -22.37
CA GLY A 20 -6.46 -4.69 -23.45
C GLY A 20 -6.69 -3.23 -23.09
N ASN A 21 -5.64 -2.42 -23.28
CA ASN A 21 -5.63 -0.95 -23.33
C ASN A 21 -5.34 -0.22 -22.01
N SER A 22 -4.25 -0.57 -21.32
CA SER A 22 -3.56 0.44 -20.51
C SER A 22 -2.78 1.38 -21.45
N LEU A 23 -2.55 2.62 -21.02
CA LEU A 23 -1.78 3.62 -21.77
C LEU A 23 -0.41 3.08 -22.24
N LEU A 24 0.14 2.07 -21.56
CA LEU A 24 1.35 1.33 -21.94
C LEU A 24 1.25 0.62 -23.31
N SER A 25 0.08 0.15 -23.75
CA SER A 25 -0.05 -0.46 -25.09
C SER A 25 -0.01 0.58 -26.21
N ILE A 26 -0.59 1.76 -25.96
CA ILE A 26 -0.49 2.92 -26.87
C ILE A 26 0.94 3.48 -26.83
N HIS A 27 1.57 3.50 -25.65
CA HIS A 27 2.94 3.94 -25.48
C HIS A 27 3.95 3.02 -26.17
N SER A 28 3.77 1.69 -26.11
CA SER A 28 4.66 0.72 -26.76
C SER A 28 4.59 0.78 -28.28
N ASP A 29 3.40 0.97 -28.83
CA ASP A 29 3.21 1.10 -30.27
C ASP A 29 3.91 2.36 -30.81
N ILE A 30 3.92 3.45 -30.03
CA ILE A 30 4.51 4.73 -30.45
C ILE A 30 6.02 4.82 -30.12
N LYS A 31 6.50 4.21 -29.01
CA LYS A 31 7.95 4.17 -28.68
C LYS A 31 8.77 3.42 -29.73
N SER A 32 8.17 2.47 -30.45
CA SER A 32 8.82 1.76 -31.55
C SER A 32 9.22 2.67 -32.73
N SER A 33 8.78 3.95 -32.72
CA SER A 33 8.94 4.90 -33.81
C SER A 33 9.91 6.08 -33.53
N VAL A 34 10.46 6.22 -32.32
CA VAL A 34 11.23 7.42 -31.92
C VAL A 34 12.63 7.07 -31.39
N HIS A 35 13.66 7.59 -32.06
CA HIS A 35 15.08 7.42 -31.73
C HIS A 35 15.45 8.19 -30.45
N ILE A 36 16.24 7.56 -29.57
CA ILE A 36 16.67 8.10 -28.27
C ILE A 36 17.79 9.14 -28.44
N LEU A 37 17.60 10.36 -27.92
CA LEU A 37 18.66 11.33 -27.60
C LEU A 37 18.41 12.03 -26.25
N ASP A 38 19.51 12.37 -25.57
CA ASP A 38 19.61 12.76 -24.16
C ASP A 38 19.46 14.29 -23.92
N ASP A 39 18.23 14.79 -23.83
CA ASP A 39 17.94 16.11 -23.24
C ASP A 39 16.54 16.10 -22.58
N GLU A 40 16.47 16.31 -21.26
CA GLU A 40 15.21 16.25 -20.47
C GLU A 40 14.18 17.29 -20.91
N ASN A 41 14.62 18.46 -21.38
CA ASN A 41 13.69 19.49 -21.86
C ASN A 41 13.09 19.12 -23.22
N ASN A 42 13.87 18.46 -24.07
CA ASN A 42 13.38 17.98 -25.36
C ASN A 42 12.45 16.77 -25.16
N LYS A 43 12.76 15.88 -24.20
CA LYS A 43 11.88 14.77 -23.79
C LYS A 43 10.53 15.25 -23.28
N ARG A 44 10.49 16.25 -22.38
CA ARG A 44 9.22 16.82 -21.88
C ARG A 44 8.37 17.42 -23.00
N LYS A 45 9.01 18.09 -23.95
CA LYS A 45 8.31 18.69 -25.09
C LYS A 45 7.77 17.63 -26.06
N GLU A 46 8.58 16.62 -26.38
CA GLU A 46 8.16 15.47 -27.20
C GLU A 46 7.02 14.67 -26.54
N GLU A 47 7.08 14.49 -25.22
CA GLU A 47 6.02 13.86 -24.43
C GLU A 47 4.72 14.67 -24.47
N GLN A 48 4.79 15.99 -24.31
CA GLN A 48 3.62 16.85 -24.42
C GLN A 48 3.00 16.82 -25.83
N GLU A 49 3.82 16.89 -26.88
CA GLU A 49 3.35 16.75 -28.27
C GLU A 49 2.73 15.36 -28.53
N LEU A 50 3.23 14.33 -27.84
CA LEU A 50 2.67 12.98 -27.92
C LEU A 50 1.29 12.91 -27.24
N LEU A 51 1.15 13.46 -26.03
CA LEU A 51 -0.11 13.50 -25.29
C LEU A 51 -1.19 14.25 -26.08
N GLU A 52 -0.85 15.38 -26.71
CA GLU A 52 -1.76 16.13 -27.58
C GLU A 52 -2.24 15.31 -28.79
N LYS A 53 -1.33 14.54 -29.41
CA LYS A 53 -1.69 13.64 -30.52
C LYS A 53 -2.61 12.53 -30.06
N VAL A 54 -2.35 11.93 -28.89
CA VAL A 54 -3.18 10.87 -28.29
C VAL A 54 -4.59 11.41 -27.99
N GLU A 55 -4.69 12.57 -27.33
CA GLU A 55 -5.96 13.23 -27.04
C GLU A 55 -6.75 13.51 -28.32
N LYS A 56 -6.11 14.06 -29.35
CA LYS A 56 -6.75 14.35 -30.64
C LYS A 56 -7.26 13.09 -31.33
N LEU A 57 -6.51 11.99 -31.29
CA LEU A 57 -6.94 10.70 -31.85
C LEU A 57 -8.15 10.14 -31.10
N LEU A 58 -8.13 10.18 -29.76
CA LEU A 58 -9.24 9.73 -28.92
C LEU A 58 -10.50 10.58 -29.13
N LEU A 59 -10.37 11.90 -29.19
CA LEU A 59 -11.46 12.82 -29.51
C LEU A 59 -12.06 12.57 -30.90
N GLY A 60 -11.23 12.14 -31.87
CA GLY A 60 -11.69 11.72 -33.20
C GLY A 60 -12.63 10.51 -33.14
N LYS A 61 -12.26 9.49 -32.35
CA LYS A 61 -13.03 8.25 -32.18
C LYS A 61 -14.33 8.44 -31.37
N VAL A 62 -14.32 9.32 -30.38
CA VAL A 62 -15.51 9.61 -29.54
C VAL A 62 -16.70 10.15 -30.35
N LYS A 63 -16.46 10.74 -31.53
CA LYS A 63 -17.52 11.22 -32.43
C LYS A 63 -18.40 10.09 -33.01
N GLU A 64 -17.98 8.84 -32.88
CA GLU A 64 -18.68 7.66 -33.42
C GLU A 64 -19.54 6.91 -32.37
N ASP A 65 -19.75 7.48 -31.16
CA ASP A 65 -20.41 6.84 -30.00
C ASP A 65 -19.73 5.54 -29.51
N ASP A 66 -18.43 5.40 -29.81
CA ASP A 66 -17.62 4.29 -29.35
C ASP A 66 -17.33 4.41 -27.84
N LYS A 67 -18.02 3.58 -27.05
CA LYS A 67 -17.87 3.51 -25.59
C LYS A 67 -16.44 3.21 -25.15
N ALA A 68 -15.70 2.40 -25.90
CA ALA A 68 -14.31 2.09 -25.58
C ALA A 68 -13.43 3.34 -25.75
N ALA A 69 -13.65 4.12 -26.80
CA ALA A 69 -12.96 5.39 -27.01
C ALA A 69 -13.31 6.43 -25.94
N ILE A 70 -14.58 6.49 -25.51
CA ILE A 70 -15.01 7.37 -24.41
C ILE A 70 -14.30 6.98 -23.10
N PHE A 71 -14.26 5.68 -22.78
CA PHE A 71 -13.55 5.19 -21.60
C PHE A 71 -12.05 5.53 -21.66
N GLN A 72 -11.38 5.24 -22.79
CA GLN A 72 -9.96 5.55 -22.97
C GLN A 72 -9.65 7.03 -22.84
N LEU A 73 -10.52 7.91 -23.37
CA LEU A 73 -10.36 9.35 -23.21
C LEU A 73 -10.54 9.78 -21.74
N GLY A 74 -11.53 9.20 -21.04
CA GLY A 74 -11.70 9.43 -19.61
C GLY A 74 -10.49 8.99 -18.80
N GLN A 75 -9.94 7.82 -19.11
CA GLN A 75 -8.73 7.29 -18.46
C GLN A 75 -7.50 8.15 -18.74
N PHE A 76 -7.33 8.62 -19.98
CA PHE A 76 -6.27 9.55 -20.34
C PHE A 76 -6.34 10.84 -19.52
N TYR A 77 -7.53 11.42 -19.37
CA TYR A 77 -7.73 12.60 -18.53
C TYR A 77 -7.47 12.31 -17.05
N PHE A 78 -7.89 11.14 -16.55
CA PHE A 78 -7.67 10.74 -15.17
C PHE A 78 -6.16 10.65 -14.85
N GLU A 79 -5.39 10.00 -15.72
CA GLU A 79 -3.93 9.86 -15.58
C GLU A 79 -3.19 11.19 -15.79
N SER A 80 -3.80 12.14 -16.50
CA SER A 80 -3.28 13.51 -16.68
C SER A 80 -3.77 14.46 -15.59
N GLU A 81 -4.37 13.96 -14.50
CA GLU A 81 -4.95 14.73 -13.38
C GLU A 81 -6.06 15.72 -13.80
N ARG A 82 -6.60 15.58 -15.01
CA ARG A 82 -7.72 16.34 -15.58
C ARG A 82 -9.05 15.72 -15.16
N TYR A 83 -9.26 15.66 -13.86
CA TYR A 83 -10.34 14.86 -13.26
C TYR A 83 -11.75 15.34 -13.62
N GLU A 84 -11.94 16.64 -13.88
CA GLU A 84 -13.23 17.16 -14.33
C GLU A 84 -13.61 16.60 -15.71
N GLU A 85 -12.67 16.60 -16.66
CA GLU A 85 -12.88 16.01 -17.97
C GLU A 85 -12.99 14.49 -17.92
N ALA A 86 -12.18 13.83 -17.08
CA ALA A 86 -12.26 12.39 -16.86
C ALA A 86 -13.66 11.99 -16.39
N LYS A 87 -14.15 12.64 -15.33
CA LYS A 87 -15.51 12.46 -14.78
C LYS A 87 -16.57 12.67 -15.86
N TYR A 88 -16.44 13.71 -16.66
CA TYR A 88 -17.38 13.99 -17.75
C TYR A 88 -17.45 12.84 -18.76
N GLN A 89 -16.31 12.27 -19.16
CA GLN A 89 -16.31 11.11 -20.07
C GLN A 89 -16.89 9.87 -19.42
N PHE A 90 -16.52 9.55 -18.17
CA PHE A 90 -17.04 8.37 -17.48
C PHE A 90 -18.56 8.44 -17.24
N GLU A 91 -19.10 9.62 -16.91
CA GLU A 91 -20.54 9.84 -16.73
C GLU A 91 -21.36 9.48 -17.98
N LYS A 92 -20.80 9.65 -19.19
CA LYS A 92 -21.49 9.32 -20.46
C LYS A 92 -21.76 7.82 -20.62
N ILE A 93 -20.90 6.97 -20.06
CA ILE A 93 -20.94 5.51 -20.28
C ILE A 93 -21.22 4.72 -18.99
N LYS A 94 -21.39 5.40 -17.85
CA LYS A 94 -21.55 4.80 -16.51
C LYS A 94 -22.63 3.73 -16.42
N ASP A 95 -23.71 3.82 -17.19
CA ASP A 95 -24.82 2.86 -17.10
C ASP A 95 -24.53 1.56 -17.87
N SER A 96 -23.45 1.51 -18.65
CA SER A 96 -23.11 0.38 -19.51
C SER A 96 -21.67 -0.12 -19.39
N ASP A 97 -20.83 0.57 -18.62
CA ASP A 97 -19.41 0.28 -18.46
C ASP A 97 -19.00 0.28 -16.97
N PHE A 98 -18.56 -0.88 -16.47
CA PHE A 98 -18.18 -1.04 -15.06
C PHE A 98 -16.83 -0.40 -14.74
N GLN A 99 -15.93 -0.24 -15.71
CA GLN A 99 -14.65 0.44 -15.49
C GLN A 99 -14.89 1.95 -15.28
N ALA A 100 -15.80 2.54 -16.07
CA ALA A 100 -16.25 3.91 -15.85
C ALA A 100 -16.93 4.09 -14.48
N GLN A 101 -17.79 3.16 -14.07
CA GLN A 101 -18.37 3.18 -12.71
C GLN A 101 -17.29 3.10 -11.63
N PHE A 102 -16.29 2.24 -11.81
CA PHE A 102 -15.20 2.09 -10.85
C PHE A 102 -14.44 3.40 -10.70
N GLN A 103 -14.09 4.05 -11.82
CA GLN A 103 -13.40 5.34 -11.82
C GLN A 103 -14.24 6.47 -11.24
N LEU A 104 -15.54 6.53 -11.55
CA LEU A 104 -16.45 7.46 -10.89
C LEU A 104 -16.50 7.22 -9.38
N GLY A 105 -16.50 5.96 -8.96
CA GLY A 105 -16.42 5.58 -7.55
C GLY A 105 -15.20 6.20 -6.87
N ILE A 106 -14.01 6.05 -7.46
CA ILE A 106 -12.76 6.65 -6.99
C ILE A 106 -12.86 8.18 -6.93
N ILE A 107 -13.28 8.81 -8.02
CA ILE A 107 -13.44 10.27 -8.13
C ILE A 107 -14.32 10.81 -7.02
N PHE A 108 -15.43 10.14 -6.71
CA PHE A 108 -16.35 10.60 -5.66
C PHE A 108 -15.83 10.32 -4.24
N TYR A 109 -15.13 9.21 -4.00
CA TYR A 109 -14.51 8.96 -2.70
C TYR A 109 -13.47 10.03 -2.35
N ASP A 110 -12.59 10.34 -3.30
CA ASP A 110 -11.44 11.24 -3.04
C ASP A 110 -11.74 12.71 -3.36
N GLY A 111 -12.85 13.00 -4.05
CA GLY A 111 -13.18 14.36 -4.46
C GLY A 111 -12.27 14.91 -5.56
N LEU A 112 -11.89 14.07 -6.53
CA LEU A 112 -10.99 14.48 -7.61
C LEU A 112 -11.74 15.31 -8.66
N GLY A 113 -11.39 16.59 -8.84
CA GLY A 113 -12.12 17.47 -9.76
C GLY A 113 -13.61 17.61 -9.42
N THR A 114 -13.97 17.42 -8.15
CA THR A 114 -15.34 17.55 -7.63
C THR A 114 -15.33 17.64 -6.11
N LYS A 115 -16.47 17.95 -5.48
CA LYS A 115 -16.61 17.73 -4.04
C LYS A 115 -16.69 16.23 -3.76
N ALA A 116 -15.95 15.75 -2.76
CA ALA A 116 -16.06 14.37 -2.28
C ALA A 116 -17.51 14.03 -1.90
N ASP A 117 -17.97 12.87 -2.37
CA ASP A 117 -19.26 12.25 -2.08
C ASP A 117 -19.05 10.75 -1.83
N PRO A 118 -18.59 10.37 -0.62
CA PRO A 118 -18.32 8.97 -0.29
C PRO A 118 -19.54 8.06 -0.43
N LYS A 119 -20.76 8.61 -0.32
CA LYS A 119 -21.99 7.84 -0.50
C LYS A 119 -22.15 7.41 -1.96
N ARG A 120 -21.96 8.32 -2.91
CA ARG A 120 -21.94 7.96 -4.34
C ARG A 120 -20.78 7.03 -4.68
N GLY A 121 -19.60 7.29 -4.12
CA GLY A 121 -18.44 6.42 -4.27
C GLY A 121 -18.76 4.97 -3.88
N PHE A 122 -19.39 4.82 -2.71
CA PHE A 122 -19.87 3.54 -2.19
C PHE A 122 -20.92 2.89 -3.08
N GLU A 123 -21.92 3.63 -3.55
CA GLU A 123 -22.97 3.11 -4.43
C GLU A 123 -22.40 2.53 -5.74
N TYR A 124 -21.41 3.18 -6.35
CA TYR A 124 -20.73 2.65 -7.54
C TYR A 124 -19.97 1.36 -7.23
N MET A 125 -19.16 1.33 -6.16
CA MET A 125 -18.41 0.13 -5.77
C MET A 125 -19.34 -1.03 -5.41
N LEU A 126 -20.43 -0.75 -4.69
CA LEU A 126 -21.42 -1.75 -4.30
C LEU A 126 -22.15 -2.34 -5.51
N ASN A 127 -22.47 -1.52 -6.52
CA ASN A 127 -23.06 -2.00 -7.76
C ASN A 127 -22.13 -2.99 -8.47
N ILE A 128 -20.85 -2.63 -8.64
CA ILE A 128 -19.85 -3.50 -9.26
C ILE A 128 -19.70 -4.78 -8.44
N ALA A 129 -19.52 -4.68 -7.12
CA ALA A 129 -19.25 -5.80 -6.22
C ALA A 129 -20.37 -6.86 -6.19
N ASN A 130 -21.62 -6.46 -6.46
CA ASN A 130 -22.80 -7.34 -6.54
C ASN A 130 -23.13 -7.79 -7.97
N SER A 131 -22.41 -7.30 -8.97
CA SER A 131 -22.71 -7.60 -10.36
C SER A 131 -22.46 -9.07 -10.70
N THR A 132 -23.46 -9.69 -11.34
CA THR A 132 -23.34 -11.02 -11.96
C THR A 132 -22.95 -10.94 -13.44
N ASN A 133 -22.72 -9.73 -13.96
CA ASN A 133 -22.34 -9.53 -15.35
C ASN A 133 -20.87 -9.93 -15.56
N PRO A 134 -20.56 -10.82 -16.53
CA PRO A 134 -19.18 -11.23 -16.80
C PRO A 134 -18.20 -10.08 -17.07
N ARG A 135 -18.69 -8.93 -17.57
CA ARG A 135 -17.87 -7.73 -17.79
C ARG A 135 -17.35 -7.13 -16.49
N ALA A 136 -18.04 -7.31 -15.37
CA ALA A 136 -17.61 -6.82 -14.05
C ALA A 136 -16.63 -7.76 -13.34
N HIS A 137 -16.50 -9.02 -13.77
CA HIS A 137 -15.79 -10.07 -13.00
C HIS A 137 -14.36 -9.69 -12.62
N HIS A 138 -13.63 -9.04 -13.53
CA HIS A 138 -12.25 -8.61 -13.28
C HIS A 138 -12.13 -7.47 -12.25
N LEU A 139 -13.22 -6.74 -11.99
CA LEU A 139 -13.28 -5.66 -11.00
C LEU A 139 -13.81 -6.14 -9.64
N LEU A 140 -14.42 -7.33 -9.55
CA LEU A 140 -15.06 -7.81 -8.33
C LEU A 140 -14.12 -7.82 -7.11
N PRO A 141 -12.87 -8.34 -7.19
CA PRO A 141 -12.00 -8.37 -6.02
C PRO A 141 -11.70 -6.97 -5.48
N PHE A 142 -11.51 -6.00 -6.38
CA PHE A 142 -11.17 -4.61 -6.05
C PHE A 142 -12.38 -3.84 -5.53
N ALA A 143 -13.54 -3.97 -6.19
CA ALA A 143 -14.78 -3.35 -5.74
C ALA A 143 -15.22 -3.90 -4.38
N ARG A 144 -15.15 -5.22 -4.17
CA ARG A 144 -15.46 -5.85 -2.88
C ARG A 144 -14.49 -5.41 -1.79
N TYR A 145 -13.20 -5.28 -2.10
CA TYR A 145 -12.22 -4.73 -1.16
C TYR A 145 -12.59 -3.30 -0.73
N ASN A 146 -12.95 -2.44 -1.67
CA ASN A 146 -13.36 -1.05 -1.40
C ASN A 146 -14.67 -0.96 -0.62
N VAL A 147 -15.66 -1.83 -0.92
CA VAL A 147 -16.88 -1.94 -0.11
C VAL A 147 -16.56 -2.36 1.33
N GLY A 148 -15.67 -3.34 1.51
CA GLY A 148 -15.21 -3.76 2.84
C GLY A 148 -14.53 -2.62 3.59
N ARG A 149 -13.67 -1.86 2.91
CA ARG A 149 -13.01 -0.67 3.50
C ARG A 149 -14.00 0.42 3.88
N ALA A 150 -15.01 0.67 3.05
CA ALA A 150 -16.07 1.62 3.33
C ALA A 150 -16.86 1.25 4.59
N PHE A 151 -17.19 -0.03 4.79
CA PHE A 151 -17.79 -0.50 6.04
C PHE A 151 -16.83 -0.39 7.23
N PHE A 152 -15.54 -0.69 7.04
CA PHE A 152 -14.56 -0.60 8.11
C PHE A 152 -14.40 0.82 8.65
N GLU A 153 -14.37 1.80 7.75
CA GLU A 153 -14.09 3.20 8.09
C GLU A 153 -15.36 4.05 8.25
N GLY A 154 -16.50 3.58 7.76
CA GLY A 154 -17.76 4.32 7.71
C GLY A 154 -17.84 5.36 6.57
N PHE A 155 -17.10 5.16 5.47
CA PHE A 155 -17.11 6.07 4.32
C PHE A 155 -18.32 5.83 3.42
N GLY A 156 -19.31 6.73 3.50
CA GLY A 156 -20.52 6.67 2.68
C GLY A 156 -21.56 5.65 3.15
N VAL A 157 -21.22 4.85 4.17
CA VAL A 157 -22.06 3.81 4.77
C VAL A 157 -21.87 3.80 6.29
N LYS A 158 -22.82 3.24 7.05
CA LYS A 158 -22.64 3.06 8.49
C LYS A 158 -21.51 2.07 8.75
N GLN A 159 -20.58 2.45 9.63
CA GLN A 159 -19.44 1.63 10.04
C GLN A 159 -19.88 0.26 10.59
N SER A 160 -19.19 -0.81 10.18
CA SER A 160 -19.42 -2.20 10.60
C SER A 160 -18.21 -3.11 10.31
N ASP A 161 -17.48 -3.52 11.34
CA ASP A 161 -16.36 -4.49 11.23
C ASP A 161 -16.82 -5.83 10.64
N ALA A 162 -18.01 -6.31 11.03
CA ALA A 162 -18.55 -7.58 10.54
C ALA A 162 -18.86 -7.55 9.03
N GLU A 163 -19.38 -6.43 8.52
CA GLU A 163 -19.57 -6.29 7.07
C GLU A 163 -18.22 -6.11 6.36
N ALA A 164 -17.29 -5.35 6.94
CA ALA A 164 -15.94 -5.21 6.39
C ALA A 164 -15.26 -6.58 6.19
N GLU A 165 -15.24 -7.40 7.25
CA GLU A 165 -14.71 -8.76 7.23
C GLU A 165 -15.39 -9.61 6.15
N ARG A 166 -16.72 -9.60 6.09
CA ARG A 166 -17.49 -10.35 5.09
C ARG A 166 -17.09 -9.96 3.66
N TRP A 167 -17.01 -8.67 3.36
CA TRP A 167 -16.65 -8.18 2.03
C TRP A 167 -15.19 -8.45 1.69
N TRP A 168 -14.28 -8.35 2.66
CA TRP A 168 -12.88 -8.72 2.45
C TRP A 168 -12.70 -10.22 2.23
N LEU A 169 -13.44 -11.09 2.91
CA LEU A 169 -13.42 -12.54 2.63
C LEU A 169 -13.86 -12.83 1.18
N LEU A 170 -14.93 -12.17 0.70
CA LEU A 170 -15.39 -12.27 -0.69
C LEU A 170 -14.41 -11.69 -1.71
N ALA A 171 -13.61 -10.70 -1.32
CA ALA A 171 -12.60 -10.07 -2.15
C ALA A 171 -11.33 -10.92 -2.22
N ALA A 172 -10.92 -11.50 -1.09
CA ALA A 172 -9.72 -12.32 -0.93
C ALA A 172 -9.84 -13.70 -1.60
N ASP A 173 -11.08 -14.18 -1.78
CA ASP A 173 -11.43 -15.41 -2.51
C ASP A 173 -10.61 -16.63 -2.04
N ASP A 174 -10.61 -16.88 -0.72
CA ASP A 174 -9.91 -18.00 -0.08
C ASP A 174 -8.40 -18.06 -0.40
N GLY A 175 -7.76 -16.91 -0.58
CA GLY A 175 -6.32 -16.83 -0.86
C GLY A 175 -5.97 -16.91 -2.35
N ASN A 176 -6.96 -17.08 -3.23
CA ASN A 176 -6.76 -17.16 -4.67
C ASN A 176 -5.88 -15.99 -5.18
N PRO A 177 -4.83 -16.26 -5.98
CA PRO A 177 -3.98 -15.21 -6.56
C PRO A 177 -4.72 -14.21 -7.46
N LYS A 178 -5.92 -14.55 -7.94
CA LYS A 178 -6.81 -13.65 -8.68
C LYS A 178 -7.74 -12.83 -7.77
N GLY A 179 -7.76 -13.14 -6.47
CA GLY A 179 -8.42 -12.36 -5.45
C GLY A 179 -7.65 -11.08 -5.11
N SER A 180 -8.19 -10.28 -4.20
CA SER A 180 -7.57 -9.03 -3.77
C SER A 180 -6.49 -9.29 -2.73
N ILE A 181 -5.23 -9.08 -3.12
CA ILE A 181 -4.06 -9.12 -2.23
C ILE A 181 -4.22 -8.12 -1.08
N LYS A 182 -4.84 -6.97 -1.36
CA LYS A 182 -5.15 -5.96 -0.34
C LYS A 182 -6.19 -6.46 0.67
N ALA A 183 -7.19 -7.20 0.22
CA ALA A 183 -8.16 -7.82 1.12
C ALA A 183 -7.51 -8.94 1.97
N GLN A 184 -6.65 -9.76 1.38
CA GLN A 184 -5.86 -10.76 2.12
C GLN A 184 -4.99 -10.09 3.19
N THR A 185 -4.29 -9.01 2.83
CA THR A 185 -3.47 -8.23 3.78
C THR A 185 -4.34 -7.58 4.87
N ALA A 186 -5.48 -7.01 4.51
CA ALA A 186 -6.42 -6.40 5.46
C ALA A 186 -7.00 -7.43 6.44
N LEU A 187 -7.32 -8.64 5.98
CA LEU A 187 -7.77 -9.74 6.84
C LEU A 187 -6.66 -10.19 7.81
N GLY A 188 -5.41 -10.29 7.33
CA GLY A 188 -4.25 -10.58 8.18
C GLY A 188 -4.11 -9.58 9.33
N MET A 189 -4.21 -8.28 8.99
CA MET A 189 -4.18 -7.19 9.98
C MET A 189 -5.40 -7.21 10.90
N TYR A 190 -6.60 -7.42 10.35
CA TYR A 190 -7.85 -7.49 11.10
C TYR A 190 -7.78 -8.57 12.17
N TYR A 191 -7.39 -9.80 11.82
CA TYR A 191 -7.28 -10.88 12.80
C TYR A 191 -6.08 -10.76 13.76
N SER A 192 -5.20 -9.77 13.54
CA SER A 192 -4.09 -9.43 14.44
C SER A 192 -4.47 -8.35 15.47
N ARG A 193 -5.63 -7.70 15.34
CA ARG A 193 -6.14 -6.72 16.32
C ARG A 193 -6.67 -7.42 17.57
N GLU A 194 -6.64 -6.71 18.70
CA GLU A 194 -7.15 -7.23 19.98
C GLU A 194 -8.63 -7.62 19.92
N ASP A 195 -9.47 -6.79 19.30
CA ASP A 195 -10.93 -6.99 19.24
C ASP A 195 -11.36 -8.18 18.35
N SER A 196 -10.56 -8.50 17.34
CA SER A 196 -10.83 -9.54 16.34
C SER A 196 -9.76 -10.64 16.37
N LEU A 197 -9.07 -10.79 17.50
CA LEU A 197 -7.86 -11.58 17.62
C LEU A 197 -8.11 -13.06 17.25
N ASN A 198 -7.51 -13.47 16.13
CA ASN A 198 -7.44 -14.84 15.70
C ASN A 198 -6.10 -15.08 14.99
N LEU A 199 -5.06 -15.34 15.78
CA LEU A 199 -3.69 -15.42 15.26
C LEU A 199 -3.49 -16.54 14.21
N LYS A 200 -4.33 -17.59 14.22
CA LYS A 200 -4.29 -18.63 13.18
C LYS A 200 -4.81 -18.09 11.84
N GLN A 201 -5.92 -17.34 11.87
CA GLN A 201 -6.45 -16.68 10.68
C GLN A 201 -5.51 -15.57 10.20
N ALA A 202 -4.93 -14.78 11.12
CA ALA A 202 -3.92 -13.77 10.78
C ALA A 202 -2.74 -14.40 10.03
N PHE A 203 -2.20 -15.51 10.55
CA PHE A 203 -1.10 -16.23 9.92
C PHE A 203 -1.48 -16.75 8.53
N PHE A 204 -2.66 -17.35 8.40
CA PHE A 204 -3.17 -17.83 7.12
C PHE A 204 -3.26 -16.70 6.09
N TRP A 205 -3.94 -15.60 6.40
CA TRP A 205 -4.15 -14.51 5.46
C TRP A 205 -2.86 -13.76 5.11
N HIS A 206 -1.95 -13.57 6.07
CA HIS A 206 -0.63 -13.03 5.75
C HIS A 206 0.20 -13.99 4.88
N SER A 207 0.06 -15.30 5.05
CA SER A 207 0.71 -16.31 4.20
C SER A 207 0.23 -16.22 2.75
N GLU A 208 -1.09 -16.21 2.54
CA GLU A 208 -1.69 -16.08 1.21
C GLU A 208 -1.30 -14.75 0.55
N ALA A 209 -1.42 -13.63 1.29
CA ALA A 209 -1.03 -12.32 0.79
C ALA A 209 0.46 -12.26 0.40
N THR A 210 1.34 -12.89 1.19
CA THR A 210 2.79 -12.95 0.90
C THR A 210 3.06 -13.77 -0.36
N GLY A 211 2.43 -14.95 -0.49
CA GLY A 211 2.52 -15.78 -1.70
C GLY A 211 2.06 -15.04 -2.96
N ASN A 212 1.12 -14.10 -2.80
CA ASN A 212 0.63 -13.24 -3.87
C ASN A 212 1.37 -11.89 -3.98
N GLY A 213 2.45 -11.68 -3.23
CA GLY A 213 3.37 -10.55 -3.39
C GLY A 213 3.23 -9.38 -2.41
N SER A 214 2.36 -9.47 -1.39
CA SER A 214 2.20 -8.43 -0.36
C SER A 214 3.47 -8.25 0.47
N LEU A 215 4.10 -7.09 0.34
CA LEU A 215 5.30 -6.71 1.10
C LEU A 215 4.99 -6.50 2.59
N GLU A 216 3.85 -5.89 2.90
CA GLU A 216 3.39 -5.67 4.26
C GLU A 216 3.17 -7.00 5.00
N SER A 217 2.49 -7.95 4.34
CA SER A 217 2.25 -9.27 4.93
C SER A 217 3.53 -10.09 5.11
N GLN A 218 4.52 -9.96 4.22
CA GLN A 218 5.80 -10.64 4.37
C GLN A 218 6.54 -10.17 5.63
N GLY A 219 6.53 -8.87 5.90
CA GLY A 219 7.07 -8.31 7.14
C GLY A 219 6.32 -8.81 8.38
N ALA A 220 4.98 -8.86 8.31
CA ALA A 220 4.15 -9.39 9.39
C ALA A 220 4.45 -10.87 9.70
N LEU A 221 4.57 -11.73 8.68
CA LEU A 221 4.96 -13.14 8.87
C LEU A 221 6.31 -13.29 9.56
N GLY A 222 7.29 -12.47 9.16
CA GLY A 222 8.60 -12.44 9.81
C GLY A 222 8.49 -12.22 11.32
N VAL A 223 7.65 -11.27 11.74
CA VAL A 223 7.37 -10.99 13.16
C VAL A 223 6.59 -12.13 13.82
N MET A 224 5.61 -12.73 13.13
CA MET A 224 4.82 -13.85 13.65
C MET A 224 5.71 -15.08 13.92
N TYR A 225 6.61 -15.41 12.98
CA TYR A 225 7.61 -16.47 13.17
C TYR A 225 8.60 -16.14 14.29
N GLN A 226 9.05 -14.89 14.41
CA GLN A 226 9.99 -14.46 15.44
C GLN A 226 9.39 -14.57 16.85
N THR A 227 8.12 -14.21 16.99
CA THR A 227 7.42 -14.14 18.27
C THR A 227 6.66 -15.43 18.62
N GLY A 228 6.37 -16.28 17.64
CA GLY A 228 5.50 -17.45 17.79
C GLY A 228 4.02 -17.09 17.89
N GLN A 229 3.60 -15.95 17.34
CA GLN A 229 2.19 -15.54 17.30
C GLN A 229 1.48 -16.27 16.17
N GLY A 230 0.49 -17.10 16.49
CA GLY A 230 -0.33 -17.82 15.50
C GLY A 230 0.35 -19.01 14.82
N VAL A 231 1.67 -19.11 14.93
CA VAL A 231 2.53 -20.16 14.38
C VAL A 231 3.58 -20.57 15.40
N ARG A 232 4.18 -21.76 15.23
CA ARG A 232 5.35 -22.14 16.03
C ARG A 232 6.48 -21.16 15.76
N ARG A 233 7.15 -20.70 16.84
CA ARG A 233 8.33 -19.85 16.72
C ARG A 233 9.41 -20.54 15.90
N ASP A 234 9.92 -19.83 14.91
CA ASP A 234 10.94 -20.30 13.97
C ASP A 234 11.84 -19.11 13.59
N PHE A 235 13.07 -19.11 14.07
CA PHE A 235 13.99 -17.99 13.86
C PHE A 235 14.59 -17.96 12.45
N ASP A 236 14.70 -19.10 11.78
CA ASP A 236 15.25 -19.16 10.43
C ASP A 236 14.22 -18.62 9.44
N SER A 237 12.97 -19.08 9.55
CA SER A 237 11.85 -18.55 8.76
C SER A 237 11.62 -17.06 9.04
N ALA A 238 11.72 -16.64 10.31
CA ALA A 238 11.63 -15.22 10.67
C ALA A 238 12.72 -14.38 9.97
N PHE A 239 13.97 -14.84 10.03
CA PHE A 239 15.10 -14.12 9.46
C PHE A 239 14.96 -13.97 7.94
N GLU A 240 14.64 -15.06 7.22
CA GLU A 240 14.47 -15.00 5.77
C GLU A 240 13.31 -14.09 5.37
N CYS A 241 12.12 -14.22 5.99
CA CYS A 241 10.99 -13.34 5.69
C CYS A 241 11.32 -11.86 5.94
N LEU A 242 11.93 -11.54 7.08
CA LEU A 242 12.30 -10.17 7.43
C LEU A 242 13.37 -9.62 6.48
N LYS A 243 14.35 -10.43 6.11
CA LYS A 243 15.43 -10.07 5.18
C LYS A 243 14.90 -9.77 3.79
N GLU A 244 14.10 -10.65 3.21
CA GLU A 244 13.50 -10.44 1.89
C GLU A 244 12.57 -9.22 1.87
N ALA A 245 11.74 -9.04 2.91
CA ALA A 245 10.89 -7.86 3.03
C ALA A 245 11.73 -6.57 3.17
N SER A 246 12.80 -6.60 3.96
CA SER A 246 13.74 -5.48 4.10
C SER A 246 14.42 -5.11 2.78
N GLU A 247 14.85 -6.10 1.98
CA GLU A 247 15.49 -5.88 0.68
C GLU A 247 14.53 -5.23 -0.33
N ARG A 248 13.22 -5.48 -0.17
CA ARG A 248 12.14 -4.86 -0.95
C ARG A 248 11.64 -3.53 -0.38
N GLY A 249 12.25 -3.03 0.71
CA GLY A 249 11.95 -1.71 1.29
C GLY A 249 10.97 -1.70 2.48
N ASN A 250 10.60 -2.86 3.04
CA ASN A 250 9.76 -2.89 4.24
C ASN A 250 10.52 -2.38 5.47
N VAL A 251 10.19 -1.16 5.90
CA VAL A 251 10.84 -0.45 7.00
C VAL A 251 10.60 -1.11 8.36
N TYR A 252 9.44 -1.71 8.57
CA TYR A 252 9.15 -2.43 9.81
C TYR A 252 10.02 -3.69 9.93
N ALA A 253 10.17 -4.43 8.83
CA ALA A 253 11.05 -5.59 8.75
C ALA A 253 12.52 -5.22 8.98
N MET A 254 12.98 -4.10 8.39
CA MET A 254 14.31 -3.54 8.67
C MET A 254 14.53 -3.29 10.17
N GLY A 255 13.55 -2.70 10.86
CA GLY A 255 13.61 -2.46 12.31
C GLY A 255 13.79 -3.75 13.11
N HIS A 256 13.06 -4.81 12.76
CA HIS A 256 13.19 -6.13 13.40
C HIS A 256 14.54 -6.79 13.10
N LEU A 257 15.08 -6.64 11.88
CA LEU A 257 16.43 -7.11 11.56
C LEU A 257 17.51 -6.39 12.36
N VAL A 258 17.37 -5.08 12.57
CA VAL A 258 18.29 -4.34 13.47
C VAL A 258 18.28 -4.96 14.86
N GLY A 259 17.09 -5.24 15.42
CA GLY A 259 16.96 -5.89 16.72
C GLY A 259 17.58 -7.29 16.73
N HIS A 260 17.39 -8.07 15.67
CA HIS A 260 18.02 -9.39 15.50
C HIS A 260 19.55 -9.29 15.50
N PHE A 261 20.14 -8.40 14.69
CA PHE A 261 21.60 -8.20 14.65
C PHE A 261 22.15 -7.69 15.98
N TYR A 262 21.41 -6.80 16.66
CA TYR A 262 21.82 -6.31 17.97
C TYR A 262 21.83 -7.43 19.01
N GLY A 263 20.76 -8.23 19.11
CA GLY A 263 20.64 -9.34 20.06
C GLY A 263 21.64 -10.48 19.81
N THR A 264 22.02 -10.69 18.55
CA THR A 264 23.09 -11.64 18.15
C THR A 264 24.50 -11.03 18.24
N LYS A 265 24.63 -9.82 18.79
CA LYS A 265 25.90 -9.09 19.01
C LYS A 265 26.65 -8.73 17.72
N MET A 266 25.95 -8.71 16.58
CA MET A 266 26.48 -8.22 15.30
C MET A 266 26.37 -6.69 15.25
N TYR A 267 26.98 -6.00 16.22
CA TYR A 267 26.72 -4.58 16.48
C TYR A 267 27.07 -3.65 15.32
N THR A 268 28.11 -3.96 14.53
CA THR A 268 28.44 -3.18 13.33
C THR A 268 27.31 -3.24 12.31
N LYS A 269 26.81 -4.44 12.00
CA LYS A 269 25.66 -4.61 11.08
C LYS A 269 24.39 -3.97 11.63
N ALA A 270 24.15 -4.13 12.93
CA ALA A 270 23.01 -3.50 13.59
C ALA A 270 23.09 -1.97 13.46
N ALA A 271 24.24 -1.37 13.76
CA ALA A 271 24.41 0.08 13.71
C ALA A 271 24.34 0.65 12.28
N GLU A 272 24.89 -0.05 11.29
CA GLU A 272 24.84 0.35 9.88
C GLU A 272 23.39 0.37 9.36
N LEU A 273 22.62 -0.68 9.60
CA LEU A 273 21.22 -0.75 9.17
C LEU A 273 20.35 0.22 9.98
N ALA A 274 20.60 0.35 11.29
CA ALA A 274 19.91 1.30 12.15
C ALA A 274 20.11 2.74 11.70
N LEU A 275 21.34 3.12 11.35
CA LEU A 275 21.66 4.45 10.82
C LEU A 275 20.84 4.75 9.55
N ARG A 276 20.74 3.80 8.61
CA ARG A 276 19.93 3.96 7.38
C ARG A 276 18.46 4.25 7.71
N LEU A 277 17.89 3.52 8.66
CA LEU A 277 16.51 3.77 9.13
C LEU A 277 16.34 5.18 9.71
N THR A 278 17.35 5.72 10.39
CA THR A 278 17.25 7.07 10.97
C THR A 278 17.23 8.20 9.94
N LEU A 279 17.60 7.90 8.68
CA LEU A 279 17.58 8.85 7.55
C LEU A 279 16.24 8.85 6.80
N LEU A 280 15.35 7.91 7.13
CA LEU A 280 14.01 7.84 6.56
C LEU A 280 13.10 8.81 7.32
N GLU A 281 12.89 10.00 6.77
CA GLU A 281 12.08 11.06 7.42
C GLU A 281 10.73 11.27 6.74
N ASN A 282 10.59 10.93 5.46
CA ASN A 282 9.36 11.10 4.69
C ASN A 282 8.52 9.81 4.67
N ILE A 283 7.61 9.67 5.64
CA ILE A 283 6.76 8.47 5.78
C ILE A 283 5.83 8.31 4.58
N GLU A 284 5.28 9.40 4.04
CA GLU A 284 4.35 9.35 2.91
C GLU A 284 5.03 8.85 1.63
N GLU A 285 6.24 9.33 1.33
CA GLU A 285 6.99 8.85 0.16
C GLU A 285 7.33 7.36 0.26
N ILE A 286 7.64 6.88 1.46
CA ILE A 286 7.91 5.45 1.69
C ILE A 286 6.64 4.63 1.53
N LYS A 287 5.53 5.09 2.11
CA LYS A 287 4.20 4.48 1.93
C LYS A 287 3.86 4.37 0.44
N ASP A 288 4.02 5.44 -0.33
CA ASP A 288 3.70 5.46 -1.75
C ASP A 288 4.59 4.50 -2.56
N ALA A 289 5.87 4.38 -2.18
CA ALA A 289 6.82 3.50 -2.84
C ALA A 289 6.62 2.01 -2.50
N THR A 290 6.08 1.69 -1.33
CA THR A 290 6.07 0.32 -0.79
C THR A 290 4.67 -0.28 -0.56
N ASP A 291 3.64 0.56 -0.56
CA ASP A 291 2.28 0.25 -0.09
C ASP A 291 2.24 -0.24 1.38
N CYS A 292 3.31 0.01 2.15
CA CYS A 292 3.36 -0.29 3.58
C CYS A 292 2.61 0.76 4.39
N LEU A 293 2.01 0.33 5.50
CA LEU A 293 1.21 1.25 6.33
C LEU A 293 2.11 2.24 7.10
N PRO A 294 1.78 3.55 7.13
CA PRO A 294 2.55 4.58 7.83
C PRO A 294 2.91 4.23 9.27
N ILE A 295 1.98 3.60 10.00
CA ILE A 295 2.21 3.19 11.39
C ILE A 295 3.35 2.17 11.53
N PHE A 296 3.49 1.23 10.59
CA PHE A 296 4.54 0.22 10.64
C PHE A 296 5.88 0.78 10.14
N ILE A 297 5.83 1.73 9.19
CA ILE A 297 6.99 2.52 8.78
C ILE A 297 7.55 3.29 9.98
N SER A 298 6.71 4.06 10.69
CA SER A 298 7.09 4.80 11.90
C SER A 298 7.67 3.89 12.99
N LYS A 299 7.06 2.72 13.23
CA LYS A 299 7.59 1.72 14.17
C LYS A 299 8.97 1.23 13.78
N GLY A 300 9.20 0.93 12.50
CA GLY A 300 10.51 0.51 12.00
C GLY A 300 11.59 1.58 12.18
N ILE A 301 11.26 2.85 11.88
CA ILE A 301 12.15 4.00 12.09
C ILE A 301 12.45 4.18 13.58
N ALA A 302 11.45 4.07 14.45
CA ALA A 302 11.61 4.14 15.90
C ALA A 302 12.57 3.07 16.43
N MET A 303 12.44 1.81 15.95
CA MET A 303 13.36 0.72 16.28
C MET A 303 14.79 1.05 15.82
N GLY A 304 14.95 1.52 14.58
CA GLY A 304 16.25 1.94 14.05
C GLY A 304 16.91 3.03 14.91
N CYS A 305 16.17 4.10 15.22
CA CYS A 305 16.65 5.18 16.08
C CYS A 305 17.05 4.66 17.47
N PHE A 306 16.22 3.81 18.08
CA PHE A 306 16.49 3.26 19.41
C PHE A 306 17.77 2.40 19.43
N TYR A 307 17.91 1.46 18.50
CA TYR A 307 19.09 0.59 18.47
C TYR A 307 20.36 1.34 18.06
N TYR A 308 20.26 2.34 17.18
CA TYR A 308 21.40 3.20 16.88
C TYR A 308 21.85 3.99 18.13
N ALA A 309 20.89 4.55 18.87
CA ALA A 309 21.14 5.19 20.15
C ALA A 309 21.80 4.24 21.16
N ARG A 310 21.36 2.97 21.23
CA ARG A 310 22.02 1.94 22.05
C ARG A 310 23.47 1.75 21.67
N CYS A 311 23.76 1.54 20.39
CA CYS A 311 25.11 1.35 19.87
C CYS A 311 26.03 2.54 20.21
N LEU A 312 25.56 3.78 20.02
CA LEU A 312 26.27 5.01 20.42
C LEU A 312 26.47 5.12 21.93
N HIS A 313 25.46 4.80 22.73
CA HIS A 313 25.52 4.92 24.19
C HIS A 313 26.57 3.99 24.80
N ILE A 314 26.68 2.75 24.29
CA ILE A 314 27.58 1.73 24.82
C ILE A 314 28.93 1.69 24.09
N GLY A 315 29.00 2.21 22.86
CA GLY A 315 30.20 2.17 22.02
C GLY A 315 30.44 0.82 21.35
N GLN A 316 29.37 0.13 20.94
CA GLN A 316 29.45 -1.15 20.22
C GLN A 316 29.00 -0.94 18.77
N GLY A 317 29.80 -1.42 17.81
CA GLY A 317 29.55 -1.21 16.37
C GLY A 317 29.85 0.21 15.87
N VAL A 318 29.79 1.22 16.74
CA VAL A 318 30.13 2.63 16.45
C VAL A 318 30.90 3.24 17.63
N LYS A 319 31.58 4.37 17.38
CA LYS A 319 32.25 5.13 18.43
C LYS A 319 31.22 5.60 19.47
N LYS A 320 31.57 5.47 20.74
CA LYS A 320 30.73 5.92 21.85
C LYS A 320 30.48 7.43 21.78
N ASP A 321 29.22 7.81 21.81
CA ASP A 321 28.75 9.20 21.85
C ASP A 321 27.42 9.26 22.60
N LYS A 322 27.46 9.71 23.85
CA LYS A 322 26.28 9.71 24.73
C LYS A 322 25.30 10.84 24.41
N ASP A 323 25.82 11.97 23.95
CA ASP A 323 25.00 13.14 23.64
C ASP A 323 24.20 12.88 22.37
N LEU A 324 24.87 12.35 21.34
CA LEU A 324 24.19 11.91 20.12
C LEU A 324 23.21 10.75 20.37
N ALA A 325 23.57 9.81 21.25
CA ALA A 325 22.64 8.75 21.66
C ALA A 325 21.34 9.32 22.26
N GLN A 326 21.43 10.36 23.10
CA GLN A 326 20.25 11.00 23.67
C GLN A 326 19.34 11.60 22.60
N THR A 327 19.92 12.24 21.58
CA THR A 327 19.15 12.75 20.42
C THR A 327 18.37 11.64 19.73
N TYR A 328 18.99 10.48 19.49
CA TYR A 328 18.32 9.37 18.81
C TYR A 328 17.29 8.63 19.67
N TYR A 329 17.46 8.56 21.00
CA TYR A 329 16.37 8.07 21.87
C TYR A 329 15.15 8.99 21.81
N SER A 330 15.37 10.31 21.80
CA SER A 330 14.28 11.28 21.64
C SER A 330 13.63 11.16 20.26
N LYS A 331 14.42 10.99 19.20
CA LYS A 331 13.90 10.75 17.83
C LYS A 331 13.06 9.47 17.78
N ALA A 332 13.51 8.38 18.40
CA ALA A 332 12.76 7.12 18.47
C ALA A 332 11.37 7.31 19.09
N PHE A 333 11.31 8.03 20.23
CA PHE A 333 10.05 8.31 20.91
C PHE A 333 9.10 9.19 20.08
N GLN A 334 9.64 10.13 19.30
CA GLN A 334 8.84 10.98 18.40
C GLN A 334 8.17 10.18 17.28
N PHE A 335 8.83 9.14 16.74
CA PHE A 335 8.24 8.26 15.73
C PHE A 335 7.24 7.27 16.31
N ASP A 336 7.59 6.56 17.39
CA ASP A 336 6.67 5.68 18.10
C ASP A 336 7.08 5.51 19.58
N GLY A 337 6.33 6.18 20.47
CA GLY A 337 6.57 6.11 21.90
C GLY A 337 6.28 4.74 22.53
N THR A 338 5.35 3.96 21.96
CA THR A 338 4.97 2.64 22.49
C THR A 338 6.08 1.63 22.25
N VAL A 339 6.62 1.59 21.02
CA VAL A 339 7.77 0.77 20.66
C VAL A 339 8.99 1.17 21.48
N THR A 340 9.24 2.47 21.61
CA THR A 340 10.39 2.99 22.37
C THR A 340 10.32 2.58 23.83
N GLN A 341 9.15 2.71 24.48
CA GLN A 341 8.94 2.28 25.86
C GLN A 341 9.16 0.78 26.01
N ARG A 342 8.56 -0.03 25.13
CA ARG A 342 8.74 -1.49 25.15
C ARG A 342 10.22 -1.90 25.01
N LEU A 343 10.96 -1.29 24.10
CA LEU A 343 12.38 -1.58 23.92
C LEU A 343 13.19 -1.14 25.15
N GLN A 344 12.88 0.02 25.74
CA GLN A 344 13.52 0.47 26.98
C GLN A 344 13.25 -0.51 28.14
N ASP A 345 12.04 -1.04 28.26
CA ASP A 345 11.70 -2.03 29.27
C ASP A 345 12.49 -3.33 29.05
N MET A 346 12.62 -3.79 27.81
CA MET A 346 13.41 -4.97 27.47
C MET A 346 14.90 -4.79 27.82
N VAL A 347 15.48 -3.62 27.57
CA VAL A 347 16.87 -3.29 28.00
C VAL A 347 16.97 -3.31 29.52
N THR A 348 16.02 -2.68 30.22
CA THR A 348 16.04 -2.53 31.69
C THR A 348 15.98 -3.89 32.39
N HIS A 349 15.26 -4.86 31.82
CA HIS A 349 15.13 -6.21 32.34
C HIS A 349 16.15 -7.21 31.76
N GLY A 350 17.11 -6.75 30.93
CA GLY A 350 18.17 -7.59 30.37
C GLY A 350 17.69 -8.63 29.34
N VAL A 351 16.61 -8.34 28.62
CA VAL A 351 16.01 -9.24 27.62
C VAL A 351 16.62 -9.08 26.22
N ILE A 352 17.34 -7.97 25.95
CA ILE A 352 18.05 -7.67 24.69
C ILE A 352 19.48 -7.20 24.91
#